data_AF-K0UJK5-F1
#
_entry.id   AF-K0UJK5-F1
#
_cell.length_a   1.000
_cell.length_b   1.000
_cell.length_c   1.000
_cell.angle_alpha   90.00
_cell.angle_beta   90.00
_cell.angle_gamma   90.00
#
_symmetry.space_group_name_H-M   'P 1'
#
loop_
_entity.id
_entity.type
_entity.pdbx_description
1 polymer ?
#
loop_
_entity_poly.entity_id
_entity_poly.type
_entity_poly.pdbx_seq_one_letter_code
_entity_poly.pdbx_strand_id
1 'polypeptide(L)'
;MSEGRGSVGYMFESLFDVSESDGEAELRAVVERCEAVKSAAAAAQARATALWATKRRAAEEAAGVPAAKRGKGLGAEVALAR
;
A
#
# COMPACT_ATOMS: atom_id res chain seq x y z
N MET A 1 26.12 -17.67 -8.51
CA MET A 1 24.80 -18.03 -9.09
C MET A 1 23.75 -17.64 -8.06
N SER A 2 23.16 -16.46 -8.22
CA SER A 2 22.10 -15.93 -7.36
C SER A 2 20.87 -15.79 -8.23
N GLU A 3 20.09 -16.87 -8.32
CA GLU A 3 18.80 -16.90 -8.99
C GLU A 3 17.73 -16.91 -7.91
N GLY A 4 16.96 -15.82 -7.82
CA GLY A 4 15.89 -15.73 -6.83
C GLY A 4 15.37 -14.31 -6.59
N ARG A 5 16.17 -13.28 -6.91
CA ARG A 5 15.75 -11.87 -6.75
C ARG A 5 15.21 -11.22 -8.03
N GLY A 6 15.35 -11.86 -9.19
CA GLY A 6 14.89 -11.35 -10.48
C GLY A 6 13.38 -11.51 -10.74
N SER A 7 12.78 -12.64 -10.37
CA SER A 7 11.44 -13.02 -10.86
C SER A 7 10.29 -12.10 -10.40
N VAL A 8 10.33 -11.58 -9.16
CA VAL A 8 9.29 -10.69 -8.64
C VAL A 8 9.44 -9.24 -9.16
N GLY A 9 10.68 -8.78 -9.37
CA GLY A 9 10.96 -7.46 -9.95
C GLY A 9 10.47 -7.37 -11.40
N TYR A 10 10.81 -8.38 -12.21
CA TYR A 10 10.34 -8.49 -13.60
C TYR A 10 8.81 -8.62 -13.72
N MET A 11 8.15 -9.30 -12.77
CA MET A 11 6.68 -9.39 -12.75
C MET A 11 6.01 -8.04 -12.51
N PHE A 12 6.57 -7.20 -11.63
CA PHE A 12 6.02 -5.89 -11.30
C PHE A 12 6.27 -4.85 -12.40
N GLU A 13 7.43 -4.90 -13.06
CA GLU A 13 7.77 -4.01 -14.18
C GLU A 13 6.93 -4.30 -15.42
N SER A 14 6.68 -5.58 -15.74
CA SER A 14 5.80 -5.95 -16.85
C SER A 14 4.32 -5.62 -16.64
N LEU A 15 3.89 -5.43 -15.38
CA LEU A 15 2.47 -5.23 -15.04
C LEU A 15 1.90 -3.91 -15.60
N PHE A 16 2.77 -2.93 -15.81
CA PHE A 16 2.47 -1.56 -16.23
C PHE A 16 3.09 -1.18 -17.57
N ASP A 17 3.64 -2.16 -18.30
CA ASP A 17 4.22 -1.89 -19.61
C ASP A 17 3.13 -1.42 -20.58
N VAL A 18 3.46 -0.38 -21.34
CA VAL A 18 2.59 0.22 -22.34
C VAL A 18 3.46 0.52 -23.55
N SER A 19 3.06 0.01 -24.72
CA SER A 19 3.74 0.23 -25.98
C SER A 19 2.91 1.11 -26.92
N GLU A 20 3.59 1.92 -27.74
CA GLU A 20 2.94 2.65 -28.85
C GLU A 20 2.36 1.70 -29.92
N SER A 21 2.82 0.45 -29.96
CA SER A 21 2.30 -0.59 -30.85
C SER A 21 1.05 -1.30 -30.31
N ASP A 22 0.63 -1.03 -29.07
CA ASP A 22 -0.52 -1.69 -28.46
C ASP A 22 -1.83 -1.22 -29.09
N GLY A 23 -2.75 -2.16 -29.32
CA GLY A 23 -4.10 -1.86 -29.74
C GLY A 23 -4.99 -1.38 -28.60
N GLU A 24 -6.21 -0.94 -28.95
CA GLU A 24 -7.17 -0.43 -27.96
C GLU A 24 -7.54 -1.48 -26.89
N ALA A 25 -7.66 -2.75 -27.28
CA ALA A 25 -8.01 -3.84 -26.36
C ALA A 25 -6.89 -4.11 -25.36
N GLU A 26 -5.64 -4.09 -25.82
CA GLU A 26 -4.43 -4.24 -25.00
C GLU A 26 -4.32 -3.10 -23.99
N LEU A 27 -4.49 -1.85 -24.45
CA LEU A 27 -4.47 -0.67 -23.58
C LEU A 27 -5.60 -0.69 -22.54
N ARG A 28 -6.80 -1.13 -22.91
CA ARG A 28 -7.91 -1.33 -21.97
C ARG A 28 -7.56 -2.35 -20.89
N ALA A 29 -6.94 -3.47 -21.29
CA ALA A 29 -6.51 -4.50 -20.35
C ALA A 29 -5.42 -3.98 -19.38
N VAL A 30 -4.52 -3.10 -19.84
CA VAL A 30 -3.56 -2.41 -18.94
C VAL A 30 -4.31 -1.58 -17.91
N VAL A 31 -5.27 -0.76 -18.33
CA VAL A 31 -6.07 0.08 -17.41
C VAL A 31 -6.78 -0.77 -16.36
N GLU A 32 -7.42 -1.87 -16.76
CA GLU A 32 -8.10 -2.79 -15.84
C GLU A 32 -7.13 -3.38 -14.81
N ARG A 33 -5.91 -3.77 -15.22
CA ARG A 33 -4.87 -4.24 -14.30
C ARG A 33 -4.44 -3.14 -13.34
N CYS A 34 -4.21 -1.91 -13.82
CA CYS A 34 -3.88 -0.77 -12.99
C CYS A 34 -4.95 -0.51 -11.92
N GLU A 35 -6.23 -0.59 -12.29
CA GLU A 35 -7.33 -0.41 -11.32
C GLU A 35 -7.37 -1.52 -10.26
N ALA A 36 -7.11 -2.76 -10.66
CA ALA A 36 -7.04 -3.89 -9.73
C ALA A 36 -5.90 -3.70 -8.71
N VAL A 37 -4.71 -3.29 -9.18
CA VAL A 37 -3.56 -3.03 -8.30
C VAL A 37 -3.83 -1.84 -7.38
N LYS A 38 -4.35 -0.72 -7.90
CA LYS A 38 -4.73 0.44 -7.10
C LYS A 38 -5.70 0.06 -5.98
N SER A 39 -6.72 -0.73 -6.31
CA SER A 39 -7.71 -1.19 -5.34
C SER A 39 -7.09 -2.09 -4.27
N ALA A 40 -6.25 -3.04 -4.67
CA ALA A 40 -5.55 -3.93 -3.74
C ALA A 40 -4.60 -3.17 -2.80
N ALA A 41 -3.82 -2.22 -3.35
CA ALA A 41 -2.92 -1.37 -2.59
C ALA A 41 -3.68 -0.48 -1.59
N ALA A 42 -4.77 0.16 -2.02
CA ALA A 42 -5.62 0.97 -1.14
C ALA A 42 -6.20 0.14 0.02
N ALA A 43 -6.66 -1.09 -0.26
CA ALA A 43 -7.18 -1.99 0.77
C ALA A 43 -6.07 -2.40 1.77
N ALA A 44 -4.87 -2.70 1.29
CA ALA A 44 -3.73 -3.02 2.15
C ALA A 44 -3.33 -1.81 3.02
N GLN A 45 -3.26 -0.62 2.44
CA GLN A 45 -2.96 0.63 3.15
C GLN A 45 -3.99 0.94 4.23
N ALA A 46 -5.28 0.73 3.96
CA ALA A 46 -6.34 0.88 4.95
C ALA A 46 -6.18 -0.09 6.14
N ARG A 47 -5.93 -1.37 5.86
CA ARG A 47 -5.66 -2.38 6.91
C ARG A 47 -4.41 -2.04 7.74
N ALA A 48 -3.33 -1.63 7.08
CA ALA A 48 -2.10 -1.23 7.76
C ALA A 48 -2.33 -0.01 8.66
N THR A 49 -3.06 1.00 8.16
CA THR A 49 -3.43 2.20 8.94
C THR A 49 -4.25 1.83 10.18
N ALA A 50 -5.25 0.95 10.04
CA ALA A 50 -6.06 0.50 11.17
C ALA A 50 -5.23 -0.27 12.21
N LEU A 51 -4.36 -1.18 11.76
CA LEU A 51 -3.49 -1.94 12.65
C LEU A 51 -2.50 -1.03 13.39
N TRP A 52 -1.93 -0.05 12.71
CA TRP A 52 -1.07 0.95 13.33
C TRP A 52 -1.82 1.72 14.42
N ALA A 53 -3.05 2.16 14.16
CA ALA A 53 -3.86 2.83 15.18
C ALA A 53 -4.11 1.98 16.42
N THR A 54 -4.45 0.70 16.24
CA THR A 54 -4.61 -0.25 17.34
C THR A 54 -3.31 -0.40 18.13
N LYS A 55 -2.18 -0.61 17.45
CA LYS A 55 -0.87 -0.78 18.11
C LYS A 55 -0.44 0.48 18.87
N ARG A 56 -0.66 1.68 18.30
CA ARG A 56 -0.34 2.95 18.95
C ARG A 56 -1.16 3.12 20.24
N ARG A 57 -2.46 2.89 20.19
CA ARG A 57 -3.35 2.99 21.36
C ARG A 57 -2.93 2.02 22.47
N ALA A 58 -2.58 0.78 22.12
CA ALA A 58 -2.12 -0.22 23.09
C ALA A 58 -0.77 0.17 23.72
N ALA A 59 0.18 0.70 22.93
CA ALA A 59 1.47 1.16 23.44
C ALA A 59 1.33 2.36 24.38
N GLU A 60 0.48 3.33 24.03
CA GLU A 60 0.19 4.49 24.87
C GLU A 60 -0.54 4.11 26.15
N GLU A 61 -1.44 3.13 26.08
CA GLU A 61 -2.08 2.55 27.26
C GLU A 61 -1.07 1.91 28.22
N ALA A 62 -0.18 1.07 27.70
CA ALA A 62 0.88 0.44 28.48
C ALA A 62 1.85 1.48 29.09
N ALA A 63 2.04 2.62 28.42
CA ALA A 63 2.83 3.74 28.92
C ALA A 63 2.06 4.65 29.91
N GLY A 64 0.80 4.34 30.25
CA GLY A 64 0.00 5.12 31.20
C GLY A 64 -0.55 6.43 30.62
N VAL A 65 -0.56 6.60 29.29
CA VAL A 65 -1.11 7.81 28.66
C VAL A 65 -2.63 7.86 28.91
N PRO A 66 -3.18 9.00 29.37
CA PRO A 66 -4.61 9.16 29.57
C PRO A 66 -5.41 8.90 28.30
N ALA A 67 -6.56 8.23 28.40
CA ALA A 67 -7.38 7.85 27.25
C ALA A 67 -7.70 9.03 26.31
N ALA A 68 -7.98 10.21 26.86
CA ALA A 68 -8.26 11.45 26.11
C ALA A 68 -7.04 12.01 25.34
N LYS A 69 -5.84 11.49 25.58
CA LYS A 69 -4.59 11.90 24.91
C LYS A 69 -4.06 10.85 23.93
N ARG A 70 -4.60 9.62 23.92
CA ARG A 70 -4.14 8.53 23.05
C ARG A 70 -4.45 8.81 21.58
N GLY A 71 -3.53 8.46 20.69
CA GLY A 71 -3.64 8.57 19.24
C GLY A 71 -3.53 9.99 18.69
N LYS A 72 -3.19 10.98 19.53
CA LYS A 72 -2.95 12.35 19.06
C LYS A 72 -1.76 12.37 18.10
N GLY A 73 -1.92 13.04 16.96
CA GLY A 73 -0.88 13.14 15.93
C GLY A 73 -0.84 11.97 14.93
N LEU A 74 -1.46 10.82 15.25
CA LEU A 74 -1.37 9.63 14.38
C LEU A 74 -1.91 9.87 12.97
N GLY A 75 -2.96 10.66 12.81
CA GLY A 75 -3.50 10.99 11.47
C GLY A 75 -2.48 11.74 10.59
N ALA A 76 -1.68 12.63 11.19
CA ALA A 76 -0.62 13.33 10.49
C ALA A 76 0.55 12.39 10.15
N GLU A 77 0.92 11.49 11.07
CA GLU A 77 1.94 10.46 10.80
C GLU A 77 1.54 9.53 9.63
N VAL A 78 0.26 9.12 9.59
CA VAL A 78 -0.29 8.33 8.48
C VAL A 78 -0.27 9.12 7.17
N ALA A 79 -0.57 10.42 7.20
CA ALA A 79 -0.52 11.26 6.02
C ALA A 79 0.91 11.44 5.50
N LEU A 80 1.90 11.56 6.38
CA LEU A 80 3.32 11.64 6.01
C LEU A 80 3.87 10.33 5.42
N ALA A 81 3.26 9.20 5.74
CA ALA A 81 3.70 7.88 5.26
C ALA A 81 3.13 7.49 3.88
N ARG A 82 2.23 8.29 3.31
CA ARG A 82 1.57 8.06 2.02
C ARG A 82 2.13 8.99 0.97
#